data_AF-Q1K1C1-F1
#
_entry.id   AF-Q1K1C1-F1
#
_cell.length_a   1.000
_cell.length_b   1.000
_cell.length_c   1.000
_cell.angle_alpha   90.00
_cell.angle_beta   90.00
_cell.angle_gamma   90.00
#
_symmetry.space_group_name_H-M   'P 1'
#
loop_
_entity.id
_entity.type
_entity.pdbx_description
1 polymer ?
#
loop_
_entity_poly.entity_id
_entity_poly.type
_entity_poly.pdbx_seq_one_letter_code
_entity_poly.pdbx_strand_id
1 'polypeptide(L)'
;MIIEISNTTLTRLVNYETVTRKSYQEAQNRQWRIMTLDVMQECERLCQRMRHVTQVAAYSLYLYKLQNGLSPRRSIYAEPAISQGLVGLMEELNIPVRMIPDNCEAQMASC
;
A
#
# COMPACT_ATOMS: atom_id res chain seq x y z
N MET A 1 5.60 10.96 -13.70
CA MET A 1 5.48 11.57 -12.36
C MET A 1 5.03 10.47 -11.43
N ILE A 2 5.66 10.35 -10.26
CA ILE A 2 5.34 9.34 -9.24
C ILE A 2 4.82 10.02 -7.98
N ILE A 3 4.05 9.28 -7.19
CA ILE A 3 3.58 9.73 -5.87
C ILE A 3 4.78 9.79 -4.92
N GLU A 4 4.99 10.92 -4.27
CA GLU A 4 6.03 11.10 -3.25
C GLU A 4 5.75 10.22 -2.03
N ILE A 5 6.71 9.39 -1.64
CA ILE A 5 6.61 8.57 -0.43
C ILE A 5 7.68 9.04 0.55
N SER A 6 7.27 9.85 1.51
CA SER A 6 8.13 10.19 2.66
C SER A 6 8.28 9.00 3.62
N ASN A 7 9.28 9.05 4.50
CA ASN A 7 9.42 8.08 5.59
C ASN A 7 8.14 7.98 6.44
N THR A 8 7.55 9.13 6.80
CA THR A 8 6.32 9.17 7.59
C THR A 8 5.15 8.56 6.84
N THR A 9 5.02 8.83 5.53
CA THR A 9 3.99 8.23 4.67
C THR A 9 4.14 6.71 4.64
N LEU A 10 5.36 6.22 4.41
CA LEU A 10 5.64 4.78 4.35
C LEU A 10 5.31 4.10 5.69
N THR A 11 5.75 4.65 6.82
CA THR A 11 5.44 4.10 8.14
C THR A 11 3.93 4.03 8.39
N ARG A 12 3.18 5.08 8.03
CA ARG A 12 1.71 5.08 8.19
C ARG A 12 1.03 3.99 7.36
N LEU A 13 1.45 3.81 6.10
CA LEU A 13 0.91 2.79 5.21
C LEU A 13 1.23 1.37 5.71
N VAL A 14 2.46 1.13 6.16
CA VAL A 14 2.88 -0.16 6.75
C VAL A 14 2.13 -0.47 8.05
N ASN A 15 1.95 0.53 8.91
CA ASN A 15 1.17 0.35 10.14
C ASN A 15 -0.29 0.03 9.83
N TYR A 16 -0.89 0.71 8.85
CA TYR A 16 -2.26 0.45 8.43
C TYR A 16 -2.42 -0.95 7.81
N GLU A 17 -1.45 -1.41 7.03
CA GLU A 17 -1.39 -2.78 6.53
C GLU A 17 -1.37 -3.80 7.68
N THR A 18 -0.54 -3.55 8.70
CA THR A 18 -0.44 -4.42 9.89
C THR A 18 -1.78 -4.51 10.63
N VAL A 19 -2.45 -3.37 10.84
CA VAL A 19 -3.78 -3.34 11.49
C VAL A 19 -4.81 -4.11 10.66
N THR A 20 -4.86 -3.86 9.35
CA THR A 20 -5.80 -4.53 8.43
C THR A 20 -5.57 -6.04 8.41
N ARG A 21 -4.32 -6.49 8.41
CA ARG A 21 -3.94 -7.90 8.49
C ARG A 21 -4.43 -8.54 9.78
N LYS A 22 -4.25 -7.85 10.91
CA LYS A 22 -4.74 -8.32 12.22
C LYS A 22 -6.26 -8.47 12.23
N SER A 23 -7.01 -7.48 11.73
CA SER A 23 -8.47 -7.56 11.63
C SER A 23 -8.94 -8.74 10.77
N TYR A 24 -8.25 -9.01 9.65
CA TYR A 24 -8.53 -10.19 8.84
C TYR A 24 -8.27 -11.51 9.60
N GLN A 25 -7.15 -11.62 10.33
CA GLN A 25 -6.84 -12.81 11.13
C GLN A 25 -7.89 -13.07 12.22
N GLU A 26 -8.36 -12.01 12.89
CA GLU A 26 -9.43 -12.10 13.88
C GLU A 26 -10.76 -12.56 13.25
N ALA A 27 -11.12 -12.03 12.09
CA ALA A 27 -12.31 -12.45 11.36
C ALA A 27 -12.21 -13.90 10.86
N GLN A 28 -11.04 -14.33 10.40
CA GLN A 28 -10.79 -15.71 9.99
C GLN A 28 -10.96 -16.66 11.19
N ASN A 29 -10.40 -16.33 12.35
CA ASN A 29 -10.58 -17.09 13.58
C ASN A 29 -12.05 -17.16 14.02
N ARG A 30 -12.80 -16.05 13.84
CA ARG A 30 -14.24 -16.01 14.13
C ARG A 30 -15.03 -16.90 13.18
N GLN A 31 -14.74 -16.88 11.88
CA GLN A 31 -15.40 -17.73 10.87
C GLN A 31 -15.22 -19.22 11.18
N TRP A 32 -14.02 -19.64 11.60
CA TRP A 32 -13.78 -21.03 11.99
C TRP A 32 -14.62 -21.49 13.18
N ARG A 33 -15.00 -20.57 14.08
CA ARG A 33 -15.84 -20.87 15.24
C ARG A 33 -17.33 -20.73 14.94
N ILE A 34 -17.69 -19.79 14.07
CA ILE A 34 -19.06 -19.40 13.77
C ILE A 34 -19.22 -19.35 12.24
N MET A 35 -19.75 -20.44 11.67
CA MET A 35 -19.92 -20.62 10.23
C MET A 35 -21.28 -20.11 9.74
N THR A 36 -21.67 -18.88 10.10
CA THR A 36 -22.85 -18.23 9.53
C THR A 36 -22.49 -17.49 8.25
N LEU A 37 -23.48 -17.31 7.37
CA LEU A 37 -23.28 -16.59 6.09
C LEU A 37 -22.73 -15.18 6.32
N ASP A 38 -23.27 -14.44 7.29
CA ASP A 38 -22.84 -13.07 7.61
C ASP A 38 -21.37 -13.02 8.03
N VAL A 39 -20.91 -13.97 8.85
CA VAL A 39 -19.51 -14.04 9.30
C VAL A 39 -18.58 -14.41 8.15
N MET A 40 -19.01 -15.31 7.26
CA MET A 40 -18.24 -15.65 6.06
C MET A 40 -18.11 -14.46 5.11
N GLN A 41 -19.20 -13.70 4.89
CA GLN A 41 -19.19 -12.50 4.06
C GLN A 41 -18.31 -11.39 4.66
N GLU A 42 -18.36 -11.21 5.99
CA GLU A 42 -17.50 -10.26 6.69
C GLU A 42 -16.02 -10.62 6.52
N CYS A 43 -15.67 -11.90 6.71
CA CYS A 43 -14.31 -12.39 6.54
C CYS A 43 -13.81 -12.23 5.11
N GLU A 44 -14.63 -12.54 4.10
CA GLU A 44 -14.28 -12.36 2.69
C GLU A 44 -14.02 -10.89 2.35
N ARG A 45 -14.88 -9.97 2.85
CA ARG A 45 -14.67 -8.53 2.69
C ARG A 45 -13.34 -8.06 3.29
N LEU A 46 -13.01 -8.55 4.50
CA LEU A 46 -11.75 -8.22 5.16
C LEU A 46 -10.55 -8.85 4.45
N CYS A 47 -10.69 -10.04 3.87
CA CYS A 47 -9.67 -10.69 3.05
C CYS A 47 -9.35 -9.85 1.82
N GLN A 48 -10.37 -9.41 1.08
CA GLN A 48 -10.23 -8.56 -0.10
C GLN A 48 -9.56 -7.23 0.26
N ARG A 49 -10.00 -6.60 1.36
CA ARG A 49 -9.39 -5.37 1.87
C ARG A 49 -7.92 -5.56 2.22
N MET A 50 -7.59 -6.62 2.97
CA MET A 50 -6.21 -6.95 3.35
C MET A 50 -5.32 -7.16 2.12
N ARG A 51 -5.79 -7.90 1.11
CA ARG A 51 -5.05 -8.12 -0.14
C ARG A 51 -4.78 -6.80 -0.86
N HIS A 52 -5.79 -5.94 -0.98
CA HIS A 52 -5.65 -4.64 -1.61
C HIS A 52 -4.63 -3.76 -0.88
N VAL A 53 -4.78 -3.60 0.45
CA VAL A 53 -3.86 -2.79 1.27
C VAL A 53 -2.43 -3.33 1.21
N THR A 54 -2.25 -4.65 1.22
CA THR A 54 -0.93 -5.28 1.10
C THR A 54 -0.25 -4.95 -0.24
N GLN A 55 -1.00 -5.03 -1.35
CA GLN A 55 -0.48 -4.67 -2.69
C GLN A 55 -0.08 -3.19 -2.75
N VAL A 56 -0.92 -2.30 -2.22
CA VAL A 56 -0.65 -0.86 -2.18
C VAL A 56 0.56 -0.54 -1.30
N ALA A 57 0.67 -1.15 -0.13
CA ALA A 57 1.82 -0.97 0.76
C ALA A 57 3.13 -1.44 0.09
N ALA A 58 3.11 -2.60 -0.57
CA ALA A 58 4.26 -3.09 -1.33
C ALA A 58 4.67 -2.12 -2.46
N TYR A 59 3.70 -1.54 -3.17
CA TYR A 59 3.97 -0.53 -4.19
C TYR A 59 4.52 0.77 -3.60
N SER A 60 4.01 1.24 -2.46
CA SER A 60 4.58 2.41 -1.77
C SER A 60 6.04 2.18 -1.36
N LEU A 61 6.40 0.98 -0.91
CA LEU A 61 7.78 0.61 -0.60
C LEU A 61 8.65 0.60 -1.88
N TYR A 62 8.10 0.12 -3.00
CA TYR A 62 8.78 0.19 -4.29
C TYR A 62 9.05 1.65 -4.69
N LEU A 63 8.05 2.53 -4.62
CA LEU A 63 8.21 3.95 -4.92
C LEU A 63 9.22 4.62 -4.01
N TYR A 64 9.17 4.34 -2.70
CA TYR A 64 10.16 4.84 -1.74
C TYR A 64 11.58 4.43 -2.14
N LYS A 65 11.80 3.15 -2.49
CA LYS A 65 13.12 2.68 -2.93
C LYS A 65 13.56 3.32 -4.25
N LEU A 66 12.65 3.48 -5.19
CA LEU A 66 12.91 4.15 -6.48
C LEU A 66 13.35 5.59 -6.27
N GLN A 67 12.66 6.33 -5.38
CA GLN A 67 12.96 7.72 -5.05
C GLN A 67 14.32 7.92 -4.40
N ASN A 68 14.77 6.94 -3.62
CA ASN A 68 16.05 6.97 -2.92
C ASN A 68 17.19 6.30 -3.72
N GLY A 69 16.98 5.93 -4.99
CA GLY A 69 17.99 5.26 -5.82
C GLY A 69 18.35 3.84 -5.34
N LEU A 70 17.54 3.25 -4.46
CA LEU A 70 17.77 1.92 -3.89
C LEU A 70 17.23 0.78 -4.79
N SER A 71 16.42 1.12 -5.80
CA SER A 71 15.89 0.16 -6.76
C SER A 71 15.70 0.82 -8.13
N PRO A 72 16.04 0.13 -9.24
CA PRO A 72 15.80 0.67 -10.57
C PRO A 72 14.31 0.71 -10.91
N ARG A 73 13.94 1.56 -11.87
CA ARG A 73 12.57 1.58 -12.40
C ARG A 73 12.25 0.26 -13.09
N ARG A 74 11.04 -0.28 -12.85
CA ARG A 74 10.56 -1.54 -13.40
C ARG A 74 9.21 -1.30 -14.06
N SER A 75 8.97 -1.97 -15.19
CA SER A 75 7.64 -1.99 -15.79
C SER A 75 6.72 -2.89 -14.97
N ILE A 76 5.68 -2.30 -14.36
CA ILE A 76 4.66 -3.02 -13.61
C ILE A 76 3.37 -2.94 -14.41
N TYR A 77 2.89 -4.08 -14.92
CA TYR A 77 1.73 -4.14 -15.81
C TYR A 77 0.46 -3.48 -15.20
N ALA A 78 0.26 -3.63 -13.89
CA ALA A 78 -0.87 -3.07 -13.16
C ALA A 78 -0.56 -1.73 -12.46
N GLU A 79 0.53 -1.05 -12.82
CA GLU A 79 0.97 0.19 -12.16
C GLU A 79 -0.15 1.25 -12.05
N PRO A 80 -0.95 1.55 -13.10
CA PRO A 80 -2.00 2.57 -12.99
C PRO A 80 -3.05 2.24 -11.94
N ALA A 81 -3.52 0.98 -11.88
CA ALA A 81 -4.54 0.55 -10.93
C ALA A 81 -4.00 0.56 -9.48
N ILE A 82 -2.76 0.11 -9.27
CA ILE A 82 -2.14 0.09 -7.94
C ILE A 82 -1.82 1.52 -7.48
N SER A 83 -1.41 2.40 -8.39
CA SER A 83 -1.19 3.82 -8.11
C SER A 83 -2.48 4.53 -7.69
N GLN A 84 -3.60 4.27 -8.38
CA GLN A 84 -4.92 4.77 -7.96
C GLN A 84 -5.32 4.22 -6.58
N GLY A 85 -5.05 2.93 -6.31
CA GLY A 85 -5.26 2.34 -4.99
C GLY A 85 -4.44 3.02 -3.89
N LEU A 86 -3.21 3.44 -4.19
CA LEU A 86 -2.36 4.20 -3.28
C LEU A 86 -2.94 5.59 -2.99
N VAL A 87 -3.39 6.32 -4.01
CA VAL A 87 -4.07 7.60 -3.82
C VAL A 87 -5.30 7.45 -2.93
N GLY A 88 -6.19 6.50 -3.25
CA GLY A 88 -7.39 6.26 -2.45
C GLY A 88 -7.09 5.88 -1.00
N LEU A 89 -6.04 5.09 -0.77
CA LEU A 89 -5.62 4.73 0.59
C LEU A 89 -5.03 5.93 1.35
N MET A 90 -4.28 6.79 0.67
CA MET A 90 -3.75 8.02 1.26
C MET A 90 -4.88 8.99 1.63
N GLU A 91 -5.89 9.14 0.78
CA GLU A 91 -7.08 9.95 1.06
C GLU A 91 -7.86 9.41 2.27
N GLU A 92 -8.13 8.10 2.32
CA GLU A 92 -8.79 7.45 3.47
C GLU A 92 -8.06 7.71 4.79
N LEU A 93 -6.72 7.70 4.74
CA LEU A 93 -5.88 7.94 5.90
C LEU A 93 -5.62 9.42 6.18
N ASN A 94 -6.18 10.35 5.42
CA ASN A 94 -5.86 11.78 5.51
C ASN A 94 -4.34 12.04 5.40
N ILE A 95 -3.68 11.38 4.45
CA ILE A 95 -2.29 11.62 4.07
C ILE A 95 -2.31 12.51 2.82
N PRO A 96 -1.68 13.69 2.85
CA PRO A 96 -1.59 14.54 1.66
C PRO A 96 -0.86 13.83 0.50
N VAL A 97 -1.46 13.85 -0.69
CA VAL A 97 -0.88 13.30 -1.92
C VAL A 97 -0.03 14.37 -2.60
N ARG A 98 1.23 14.04 -2.89
CA ARG A 98 2.17 14.88 -3.62
C ARG A 98 2.77 14.08 -4.77
N MET A 99 3.04 14.75 -5.88
CA MET A 99 3.62 14.16 -7.08
C MET A 99 4.99 14.76 -7.34
N ILE A 100 5.95 13.93 -7.75
CA ILE A 100 7.30 14.35 -8.14
C ILE A 100 7.64 13.82 -9.54
N PRO A 101 8.58 14.46 -10.26
CA PRO A 101 9.07 13.96 -11.55
C PRO A 101 9.64 12.54 -11.42
N ASP A 102 9.58 11.75 -12.49
CA ASP A 102 10.14 10.37 -12.50
C ASP A 102 11.69 10.36 -12.52
N ASN A 103 12.32 11.53 -12.54
CA ASN A 103 13.75 11.72 -12.71
C ASN A 103 14.43 11.98 -11.36
N CYS A 104 14.51 10.97 -10.49
CA CYS A 104 15.41 10.98 -9.33
C CYS A 104 16.82 10.45 -9.67
N GLU A 105 17.31 10.64 -10.91
CA GLU A 105 18.68 10.30 -11.30
C GLU A 105 19.65 11.50 -11.34
N ALA A 106 19.25 12.73 -10.97
CA ALA A 106 20.05 13.92 -11.28
C ALA A 106 20.73 14.66 -10.10
N GLN A 107 20.94 14.05 -8.92
CA GLN A 107 21.66 14.73 -7.83
C GLN A 107 22.73 13.92 -7.07
N MET A 108 23.05 12.67 -7.46
CA MET A 108 24.12 11.90 -6.81
C MET A 108 25.41 11.75 -7.64
N ALA A 109 25.60 12.55 -8.69
CA ALA A 109 26.81 12.56 -9.51
C ALA A 109 27.58 13.91 -9.47
N SER A 110 27.49 14.64 -8.35
CA SER A 110 28.35 15.80 -8.10
C SER A 110 28.73 15.88 -6.62
N CYS A 111 29.67 15.01 -6.24
CA CYS A 111 30.62 15.17 -5.14
C CYS A 111 31.85 14.35 -5.49
#